data_AF-A0AA86JNP0-F1
#
_entry.id   AF-A0AA86JNP0-F1
#
_cell.length_a   1.000
_cell.length_b   1.000
_cell.length_c   1.000
_cell.angle_alpha   90.00
_cell.angle_beta   90.00
_cell.angle_gamma   90.00
#
_symmetry.space_group_name_H-M   'P 1'
#
loop_
_entity.id
_entity.type
_entity.pdbx_description
1 polymer ?
#
loop_
_entity_poly.entity_id
_entity_poly.type
_entity_poly.pdbx_seq_one_letter_code
_entity_poly.pdbx_strand_id
1 'polypeptide(L)' 'MKILLVCAGGMSTSLVMKKIRAAFGEDEADWSVNADSVENLEQIIDDYDVVLLGPQIGYKKNQLLEIAKEKTSRLML' A
#
# COMPACT_ATOMS: atom_id res chain seq x y z
N MET A 1 12.38 -3.51 0.66
CA MET A 1 11.32 -2.69 0.04
C MET A 1 10.12 -2.65 0.97
N LYS A 2 9.53 -1.48 1.18
CA LYS A 2 8.36 -1.28 2.03
C LYS A 2 7.12 -1.04 1.17
N ILE A 3 6.14 -1.91 1.30
CA ILE A 3 4.90 -1.91 0.53
C ILE A 3 3.73 -1.57 1.46
N LEU A 4 2.91 -0.58 1.07
CA LEU A 4 1.67 -0.22 1.78
C LEU A 4 0.47 -0.65 0.95
N LEU A 5 -0.39 -1.52 1.49
CA LEU A 5 -1.72 -1.79 0.96
C LEU A 5 -2.71 -0.79 1.57
N VAL A 6 -3.30 0.06 0.74
CA VAL A 6 -4.34 0.99 1.16
C VAL A 6 -5.69 0.37 0.87
N CYS A 7 -6.52 0.25 1.91
CA CYS A 7 -7.84 -0.37 1.81
C CYS A 7 -8.86 0.41 2.64
N ALA A 8 -10.10 -0.09 2.69
CA ALA A 8 -11.16 0.45 3.55
C ALA A 8 -11.10 -0.05 5.01
N GLY A 9 -9.97 -0.61 5.47
CA GLY A 9 -9.76 -1.04 6.87
C GLY A 9 -10.60 -2.24 7.33
N GLY A 10 -10.37 -3.46 6.80
CA GLY A 10 -11.15 -4.66 7.17
C GLY A 10 -10.36 -5.97 7.26
N MET A 11 -11.00 -7.05 7.74
CA MET A 11 -10.38 -8.38 7.91
C MET A 11 -9.79 -8.96 6.61
N SER A 12 -10.38 -8.62 5.46
CA SER A 12 -9.93 -9.10 4.14
C SER A 12 -8.52 -8.61 3.80
N THR A 13 -8.12 -7.43 4.26
CA THR A 13 -6.79 -6.87 3.96
C THR A 13 -5.68 -7.60 4.72
N SER A 14 -5.94 -8.01 5.96
CA SER A 14 -5.00 -8.84 6.73
C SER A 14 -4.73 -10.18 6.06
N LEU A 15 -5.74 -10.78 5.41
CA LEU A 15 -5.56 -12.03 4.66
C LEU A 15 -4.70 -11.81 3.41
N VAL A 16 -4.96 -10.75 2.64
CA VAL A 16 -4.16 -10.42 1.44
C VAL A 16 -2.71 -10.11 1.82
N MET A 17 -2.49 -9.30 2.86
CA MET A 17 -1.15 -8.99 3.39
C MET A 17 -0.40 -10.27 3.77
N LYS A 18 -1.04 -11.21 4.48
CA LYS A 18 -0.43 -12.50 4.84
C LYS A 18 -0.07 -13.33 3.61
N LYS A 19 -0.92 -13.37 2.59
CA LYS A 19 -0.64 -14.08 1.34
C LYS A 19 0.52 -13.47 0.56
N ILE A 20 0.60 -12.13 0.50
CA ILE A 20 1.72 -11.43 -0.13
C ILE A 20 3.02 -11.76 0.61
N ARG A 21 3.04 -11.66 1.95
CA ARG A 21 4.21 -12.04 2.76
C ARG A 21 4.63 -13.50 2.54
N ALA A 22 3.67 -14.40 2.42
CA ALA A 22 3.93 -15.82 2.18
C ALA A 22 4.45 -16.11 0.77
N ALA A 23 4.28 -15.17 -0.18
CA ALA A 23 4.78 -15.29 -1.54
C ALA A 23 6.20 -14.73 -1.71
N PHE A 24 6.75 -14.05 -0.70
CA PHE A 24 8.14 -13.58 -0.71
C PHE A 24 9.11 -14.75 -0.67
N GLY A 25 10.14 -14.69 -1.51
CA GLY A 25 11.25 -15.63 -1.53
C GLY A 25 12.45 -15.12 -0.73
N GLU A 26 13.61 -15.73 -0.96
CA GLU A 26 14.86 -15.32 -0.32
C GLU A 26 15.28 -13.89 -0.74
N ASP A 27 15.03 -13.52 -2.01
CA ASP A 27 15.36 -12.19 -2.55
C ASP A 27 14.52 -11.07 -1.93
N GLU A 28 13.34 -11.39 -1.39
CA GLU A 28 12.43 -10.45 -0.73
C GLU A 28 12.43 -10.58 0.80
N ALA A 29 13.41 -11.25 1.40
CA ALA A 29 13.46 -11.49 2.84
C ALA A 29 13.40 -10.21 3.69
N ASP A 30 13.98 -9.10 3.20
CA ASP A 30 13.99 -7.79 3.85
C ASP A 30 12.79 -6.90 3.47
N TRP A 31 11.83 -7.44 2.72
CA TRP A 31 10.65 -6.67 2.29
C TRP A 31 9.57 -6.71 3.36
N SER A 32 8.86 -5.59 3.51
CA SER A 32 7.70 -5.50 4.40
C SER A 32 6.47 -5.13 3.61
N VAL A 33 5.34 -5.75 3.94
CA VAL A 33 4.01 -5.30 3.50
C VAL A 33 3.15 -5.01 4.71
N ASN A 34 2.58 -3.81 4.72
CA ASN A 34 1.69 -3.28 5.75
C ASN A 34 0.37 -2.88 5.12
N ALA A 35 -0.67 -2.74 5.92
CA ALA A 35 -1.97 -2.29 5.45
C ALA A 35 -2.50 -1.19 6.35
N ASP A 36 -3.06 -0.14 5.73
CA ASP A 36 -3.66 0.99 6.45
C ASP A 36 -4.87 1.54 5.68
N SER A 37 -5.55 2.49 6.30
CA SER A 37 -6.69 3.20 5.73
C SER A 37 -6.24 4.32 4.79
N VAL A 38 -7.09 4.64 3.82
CA VAL A 38 -6.82 5.76 2.88
C VAL A 38 -6.75 7.11 3.58
N GLU A 39 -7.43 7.26 4.72
CA GLU A 39 -7.41 8.46 5.55
C GLU A 39 -6.03 8.76 6.14
N ASN A 40 -5.23 7.73 6.41
CA ASN A 40 -3.88 7.88 6.98
C ASN A 40 -2.80 8.02 5.91
N LEU A 41 -3.13 7.82 4.62
CA LEU A 41 -2.14 7.71 3.56
C LEU A 41 -1.22 8.93 3.48
N GLU A 42 -1.77 10.15 3.51
CA GLU A 42 -0.97 11.39 3.39
C GLU A 42 0.10 11.52 4.49
N GLN A 43 -0.15 10.94 5.68
CA GLN A 43 0.75 11.03 6.83
C GLN A 43 1.87 9.99 6.78
N ILE A 44 1.61 8.83 6.16
CA ILE A 44 2.52 7.68 6.21
C ILE A 44 3.15 7.35 4.85
N ILE A 45 2.67 7.95 3.75
CA ILE A 45 3.07 7.59 2.38
C ILE A 45 4.59 7.59 2.20
N ASP A 46 5.29 8.60 2.74
CA ASP A 46 6.75 8.77 2.62
C ASP A 46 7.57 7.65 3.29
N ASP A 47 6.97 6.87 4.20
CA ASP A 47 7.64 5.74 4.84
C ASP A 47 7.71 4.48 3.97
N TYR A 48 7.03 4.49 2.81
CA TYR A 48 6.89 3.35 1.93
C TYR A 48 7.45 3.61 0.52
N ASP A 49 7.99 2.57 -0.10
CA ASP A 49 8.51 2.65 -1.48
C ASP A 49 7.37 2.51 -2.50
N VAL A 50 6.40 1.63 -2.21
CA VAL A 50 5.29 1.30 -3.09
C VAL A 50 3.98 1.33 -2.32
N VAL A 51 2.97 1.99 -2.89
CA VAL A 51 1.61 2.03 -2.36
C VAL A 51 0.67 1.32 -3.34
N LEU A 52 0.02 0.25 -2.88
CA LEU A 52 -0.95 -0.54 -3.62
C LEU A 52 -2.36 -0.16 -3.17
N LEU A 53 -3.20 0.31 -4.10
CA LEU A 53 -4.58 0.66 -3.80
C LEU A 53 -5.52 -0.52 -4.00
N GLY A 54 -6.33 -0.82 -2.99
CA GLY A 54 -7.39 -1.81 -3.12
C GLY A 54 -8.45 -1.40 -4.16
N PRO A 55 -9.09 -2.37 -4.86
CA PRO A 55 -10.07 -2.06 -5.90
C PRO A 55 -11.28 -1.26 -5.39
N GLN A 56 -11.63 -1.44 -4.11
CA GLN A 56 -12.73 -0.74 -3.43
C GLN A 56 -12.55 0.78 -3.38
N ILE A 57 -11.30 1.29 -3.44
CA ILE A 57 -10.98 2.72 -3.36
C ILE A 57 -10.52 3.30 -4.71
N GLY A 58 -10.72 2.57 -5.80
CA GLY A 58 -10.30 3.00 -7.15
C GLY A 58 -10.90 4.36 -7.57
N TYR A 59 -12.06 4.75 -7.02
CA TYR A 59 -12.65 6.07 -7.27
C TYR A 59 -11.81 7.24 -6.72
N LYS A 60 -10.99 7.02 -5.68
CA LYS A 60 -10.07 8.02 -5.12
C LYS A 60 -8.73 8.09 -5.86
N LYS A 61 -8.48 7.23 -6.87
CA LYS A 61 -7.19 7.13 -7.56
C LYS A 61 -6.62 8.48 -7.99
N ASN A 62 -7.41 9.32 -8.65
CA ASN A 62 -6.93 10.61 -9.17
C ASN A 62 -6.47 11.54 -8.04
N GLN A 63 -7.22 11.60 -6.93
CA GLN A 63 -6.82 12.36 -5.75
C GLN A 63 -5.52 11.82 -5.14
N LEU A 64 -5.41 10.49 -5.02
CA LEU A 64 -4.24 9.83 -4.43
C LEU A 64 -2.99 9.96 -5.32
N LEU A 65 -3.17 10.04 -6.64
CA LEU A 65 -2.09 10.32 -7.58
C LEU A 65 -1.55 11.74 -7.41
N GLU A 66 -2.40 12.74 -7.16
CA GLU A 66 -1.92 14.10 -6.87
C GLU A 66 -1.07 14.12 -5.59
N ILE A 67 -1.53 13.44 -4.53
CA ILE A 67 -0.76 13.29 -3.28
C ILE A 67 0.59 12.61 -3.55
N ALA A 68 0.62 11.57 -4.38
CA ALA A 68 1.85 10.83 -4.66
C ALA A 68 2.85 11.59 -5.57
N LYS A 69 2.41 12.56 -6.38
CA LYS A 69 3.32 13.35 -7.25
C LYS A 69 4.37 14.13 -6.48
N GLU A 70 4.04 14.55 -5.27
CA GLU A 70 4.91 15.35 -4.40
C GLU A 70 5.77 14.47 -3.48
N LYS A 71 5.69 13.15 -3.62
CA LYS A 71 6.25 12.15 -2.69
C LYS A 71 7.25 11.25 -3.41
N THR A 72 8.14 10.62 -2.65
CA THR A 72 9.16 9.69 -3.21
C THR A 72 8.55 8.34 -3.60
N SER A 73 7.39 8.01 -3.04
CA SER A 73 6.74 6.71 -3.14
C SER A 73 5.99 6.51 -4.45
N ARG A 74 6.03 5.29 -4.99
CA ARG A 74 5.32 4.93 -6.22
C ARG A 74 3.91 4.42 -5.91
N LEU A 75 2.89 5.11 -6.44
CA LEU A 75 1.50 4.65 -6.37
C LEU A 75 1.18 3.65 -7.51
N MET A 76 0.58 2.52 -7.17
CA MET A 76 0.14 1.47 -8.09
C MET A 76 -1.31 1.05 -7.78
N LEU A 77 -2.07 0.76 -8.84
CA LEU A 77 -3.43 0.21 -8.76
C LEU A 77 -3.42 -1.31 -8.86
#